data_AF-A0A1M7KE19-F1
#
_entry.id   AF-A0A1M7KE19-F1
#
_cell.length_a   1.000
_cell.length_b   1.000
_cell.length_c   1.000
_cell.angle_alpha   90.00
_cell.angle_beta   90.00
_cell.angle_gamma   90.00
#
_symmetry.space_group_name_H-M   'P 1'
#
loop_
_entity.id
_entity.type
_entity.pdbx_description
1 polymer ?
#
loop_
_entity_poly.entity_id
_entity_poly.type
_entity_poly.pdbx_seq_one_letter_code
_entity_poly.pdbx_strand_id
1 'polypeptide(L)'
;MYKNYKHKLNMLELGCKILKLIGILLAGGLLTHSIHLYSVRNIVLVVVGIMLATLLILVAVELHQDKVLNEQAVRLDSKIEAGIKKKSFSLHYNKCEIWCEHLDSLGDHKKIVMNKFKEDLLEVKKVSAPSFIAVNLDETMVDRAILEMVLYSYRDLDKDLKKVVFIGLSRRNIRLVKKIIRESDKRITYITGCINDFEKAKEWLVQYSL
;
A
#
# COMPACT_ATOMS: atom_id res chain seq x y z
N MET A 1 -9.33 2.42 1.13
CA MET A 1 -9.68 2.24 2.57
C MET A 1 -9.22 0.84 2.99
N TYR A 2 -8.00 0.81 3.53
CA TYR A 2 -7.24 -0.27 4.14
C TYR A 2 -8.01 -1.52 4.58
N LYS A 3 -8.18 -2.48 3.66
CA LYS A 3 -8.79 -3.80 3.96
C LYS A 3 -7.82 -4.82 4.56
N ASN A 4 -6.52 -4.54 4.64
CA ASN A 4 -5.50 -5.54 4.95
C ASN A 4 -4.65 -5.23 6.19
N TYR A 5 -5.12 -4.40 7.13
CA TYR A 5 -4.58 -4.45 8.49
C TYR A 5 -5.29 -5.59 9.23
N LYS A 6 -4.63 -6.74 9.15
CA LYS A 6 -4.78 -7.96 9.96
C LYS A 6 -5.58 -7.72 11.25
N HIS A 7 -6.67 -8.46 11.43
CA HIS A 7 -7.61 -8.39 12.55
C HIS A 7 -6.97 -7.90 13.87
N LYS A 8 -7.20 -6.62 14.22
CA LYS A 8 -7.02 -6.15 15.60
C LYS A 8 -8.01 -6.92 16.45
N LEU A 9 -7.52 -7.81 17.32
CA LEU A 9 -8.39 -8.47 18.29
C LEU A 9 -8.90 -7.39 19.25
N ASN A 10 -10.21 -7.26 19.37
CA ASN A 10 -10.81 -6.35 20.33
C ASN A 10 -10.71 -6.96 21.74
N MET A 11 -9.57 -6.73 22.40
CA MET A 11 -9.23 -7.31 23.71
C MET A 11 -9.79 -6.45 24.86
N LEU A 12 -10.10 -5.18 24.60
CA LEU A 12 -10.75 -4.24 25.52
C LEU A 12 -12.10 -4.75 26.06
N GLU A 13 -12.93 -5.35 25.21
CA GLU A 13 -14.25 -5.85 25.64
C GLU A 13 -14.11 -7.04 26.61
N LEU A 14 -13.17 -7.95 26.32
CA LEU A 14 -12.87 -9.10 27.16
C LEU A 14 -12.24 -8.64 28.49
N GLY A 15 -11.29 -7.69 28.43
CA GLY A 15 -10.65 -7.09 29.61
C GLY A 15 -11.65 -6.41 30.55
N CYS A 16 -12.60 -5.65 30.01
CA CYS A 16 -13.68 -5.02 30.78
C CYS A 16 -14.58 -6.04 31.50
N LYS A 17 -14.90 -7.17 30.85
CA LYS A 17 -15.68 -8.27 31.48
C LYS A 17 -14.90 -8.89 32.64
N ILE A 18 -13.61 -9.16 32.46
CA ILE A 18 -12.73 -9.71 33.50
C ILE A 18 -12.58 -8.72 34.67
N LEU A 19 -12.43 -7.42 34.39
CA LEU A 19 -12.31 -6.39 35.42
C LEU A 19 -13.55 -6.30 36.32
N LYS A 20 -14.76 -6.38 35.73
CA LYS A 20 -16.01 -6.44 36.49
C LYS A 20 -16.09 -7.68 37.38
N LEU A 21 -15.67 -8.85 36.89
CA LEU A 21 -15.64 -10.09 37.67
C LEU A 21 -14.66 -10.02 38.84
N ILE A 22 -13.47 -9.44 38.63
CA ILE A 22 -12.50 -9.20 39.72
C ILE A 22 -13.12 -8.31 40.81
N GLY A 23 -13.81 -7.23 40.43
CA GLY A 23 -14.49 -6.34 41.38
C GLY A 23 -15.53 -7.06 42.23
N ILE A 24 -16.35 -7.92 41.62
CA ILE A 24 -17.36 -8.73 42.33
C ILE A 24 -16.70 -9.74 43.27
N LEU A 25 -15.65 -10.44 42.81
CA LEU A 25 -14.92 -11.43 43.61
C LEU A 25 -14.21 -10.79 44.81
N LEU A 26 -13.61 -9.61 44.65
CA LEU A 26 -13.00 -8.87 45.73
C LEU A 26 -14.03 -8.43 46.79
N ALA A 27 -15.19 -7.94 46.36
CA ALA A 27 -16.29 -7.60 47.27
C ALA A 27 -16.79 -8.82 48.06
N GLY A 28 -16.94 -9.97 47.40
CA GLY A 28 -17.28 -11.24 48.05
C GLY A 28 -16.20 -11.72 49.02
N GLY A 29 -14.92 -11.59 48.66
CA GLY A 29 -13.79 -11.90 49.53
C GLY A 29 -13.77 -11.07 50.81
N LEU A 30 -14.09 -9.77 50.73
CA LEU A 30 -14.23 -8.89 51.89
C LEU A 30 -15.39 -9.31 52.81
N LEU A 31 -16.52 -9.74 52.26
CA LEU A 31 -17.64 -10.26 53.06
C LEU A 31 -17.26 -11.55 53.81
N THR A 32 -16.51 -12.45 53.17
CA THR A 32 -16.03 -13.68 53.83
C THR A 32 -15.01 -13.41 54.93
N HIS A 33 -14.29 -12.29 54.87
CA HIS A 33 -13.39 -11.84 55.93
C HIS A 33 -14.16 -11.56 57.23
N SER A 34 -15.34 -10.93 57.12
CA SER A 34 -16.20 -10.61 58.27
C SER A 34 -16.79 -11.83 58.97
N ILE A 35 -16.80 -13.01 58.32
CA ILE A 35 -17.39 -14.26 58.84
C ILE A 35 -16.29 -15.24 59.33
N HIS A 36 -15.02 -14.82 59.41
CA HIS A 36 -13.89 -15.65 59.86
C HIS A 36 -13.64 -16.95 59.05
N LEU A 37 -14.12 -17.03 57.80
CA LEU A 37 -13.89 -18.18 56.90
C LEU A 37 -12.54 -18.06 56.16
N TYR A 38 -11.45 -18.26 56.90
CA TYR A 38 -10.09 -18.01 56.42
C TYR A 38 -9.68 -18.85 55.20
N SER A 39 -10.08 -20.12 55.13
CA SER A 39 -9.71 -21.00 54.01
C SER A 39 -10.34 -20.56 52.69
N VAL A 40 -11.61 -20.13 52.71
CA VAL A 40 -12.33 -19.66 51.52
C VAL A 40 -11.72 -18.37 51.00
N ARG A 41 -11.37 -17.45 51.90
CA ARG A 41 -10.70 -16.18 51.56
C ARG A 41 -9.40 -16.41 50.79
N ASN A 42 -8.55 -17.32 51.25
CA ASN A 42 -7.25 -17.57 50.61
C ASN A 42 -7.43 -18.13 49.18
N ILE A 43 -8.41 -19.01 48.96
CA ILE A 43 -8.74 -19.54 47.62
C ILE A 43 -9.22 -18.41 46.69
N VAL A 44 -10.12 -17.55 47.17
CA VAL A 44 -10.62 -16.41 46.37
C VAL A 44 -9.48 -15.47 45.97
N LEU A 45 -8.54 -15.18 46.88
CA LEU A 45 -7.38 -14.33 46.58
C LEU A 45 -6.45 -14.93 45.51
N VAL A 46 -6.21 -16.25 45.56
CA VAL A 46 -5.41 -16.93 44.52
C VAL A 46 -6.09 -16.83 43.15
N VAL A 47 -7.41 -17.05 43.08
CA VAL A 47 -8.18 -16.93 41.83
C VAL A 47 -8.12 -15.50 41.29
N VAL A 48 -8.32 -14.49 42.15
CA VAL A 48 -8.20 -13.08 41.76
C VAL A 48 -6.79 -12.77 41.22
N GLY A 49 -5.74 -13.31 41.87
CA GLY A 49 -4.36 -13.17 41.40
C GLY A 49 -4.13 -13.74 40.00
N ILE A 50 -4.65 -14.93 39.70
CA ILE A 50 -4.57 -15.55 38.37
C ILE A 50 -5.34 -14.71 37.33
N MET A 51 -6.53 -14.23 37.67
CA MET A 51 -7.31 -13.35 36.77
C MET A 51 -6.59 -12.04 36.48
N LEU A 52 -5.96 -11.44 37.49
CA LEU A 52 -5.18 -10.21 37.34
C LEU A 52 -3.92 -10.44 36.49
N ALA A 53 -3.20 -11.55 36.70
CA ALA A 53 -2.06 -11.93 35.86
C ALA A 53 -2.48 -12.14 34.40
N THR A 54 -3.63 -12.79 34.16
CA THR A 54 -4.19 -12.96 32.82
C THR A 54 -4.49 -11.61 32.18
N LEU A 55 -5.09 -10.67 32.92
CA LEU A 55 -5.39 -9.32 32.44
C LEU A 55 -4.12 -8.55 32.06
N LEU A 56 -3.04 -8.65 32.86
CA LEU A 56 -1.76 -8.05 32.54
C LEU A 56 -1.15 -8.59 31.23
N ILE A 57 -1.25 -9.90 31.00
CA ILE A 57 -0.79 -10.52 29.74
C ILE A 57 -1.61 -10.00 28.55
N LEU A 58 -2.94 -9.93 28.68
CA LEU A 58 -3.82 -9.42 27.61
C LEU A 58 -3.46 -7.98 27.25
N VAL A 59 -3.28 -7.11 28.25
CA VAL A 59 -2.90 -5.70 28.05
C VAL A 59 -1.52 -5.60 27.39
N ALA A 60 -0.54 -6.40 27.81
CA ALA A 60 0.79 -6.40 27.20
C ALA A 60 0.75 -6.80 25.71
N VAL A 61 -0.08 -7.79 25.34
CA VAL A 61 -0.27 -8.19 23.94
C VAL A 61 -0.95 -7.08 23.14
N GLU A 62 -1.99 -6.44 23.67
CA GLU A 62 -2.69 -5.35 22.99
C GLU A 62 -1.77 -4.14 22.76
N LEU A 63 -0.99 -3.74 23.77
CA LEU A 63 0.01 -2.67 23.64
C LEU A 63 1.08 -3.01 22.59
N HIS A 64 1.51 -4.27 22.54
CA HIS A 64 2.46 -4.72 21.52
C HIS A 64 1.85 -4.67 20.11
N GLN A 65 0.59 -5.10 19.94
CA GLN A 65 -0.12 -5.03 18.67
C GLN A 65 -0.28 -3.57 18.20
N ASP A 66 -0.68 -2.67 19.09
CA ASP A 66 -0.87 -1.26 18.78
C ASP A 66 0.46 -0.59 18.37
N LYS A 67 1.56 -0.91 19.06
CA LYS A 67 2.89 -0.43 18.68
C LYS A 67 3.28 -0.89 17.27
N VAL A 68 3.12 -2.18 16.96
CA VAL A 68 3.46 -2.73 15.64
C VAL A 68 2.58 -2.13 14.54
N LEU A 69 1.27 -1.98 14.77
CA LEU A 69 0.36 -1.37 13.82
C LEU A 69 0.70 0.10 13.54
N ASN A 70 1.03 0.86 14.59
CA ASN A 70 1.44 2.26 14.46
C ASN A 70 2.75 2.38 13.68
N GLU A 71 3.75 1.54 13.98
CA GLU A 71 5.01 1.52 13.24
C GLU A 71 4.81 1.19 11.75
N GLN A 72 3.90 0.27 11.42
CA GLN A 72 3.55 -0.05 10.03
C GLN A 72 2.87 1.13 9.33
N ALA A 73 1.93 1.81 9.99
CA ALA A 73 1.27 2.99 9.46
C ALA A 73 2.27 4.11 9.14
N VAL A 74 3.16 4.44 10.09
CA VAL A 74 4.20 5.47 9.91
C VAL A 74 5.16 5.11 8.77
N ARG A 75 5.56 3.83 8.65
CA ARG A 75 6.42 3.39 7.54
C ARG A 75 5.71 3.49 6.19
N LEU A 76 4.42 3.18 6.15
CA LEU A 76 3.66 3.27 4.91
C LEU A 76 3.45 4.72 4.47
N ASP A 77 3.08 5.59 5.41
CA ASP A 77 2.89 7.02 5.14
C ASP A 77 4.18 7.68 4.67
N SER A 78 5.32 7.37 5.32
CA SER A 78 6.62 7.89 4.88
C SER A 78 7.03 7.38 3.50
N LYS A 79 6.71 6.12 3.17
CA LYS A 79 6.94 5.56 1.83
C LYS A 79 6.08 6.22 0.76
N ILE A 80 4.80 6.47 1.04
CA ILE A 80 3.89 7.17 0.13
C ILE A 80 4.36 8.61 -0.06
N GLU A 81 4.76 9.30 1.01
CA GLU A 81 5.32 10.65 0.94
C GLU A 81 6.59 10.70 0.08
N ALA A 82 7.48 9.71 0.23
CA ALA A 82 8.66 9.56 -0.63
C ALA A 82 8.28 9.34 -2.10
N GLY A 83 7.27 8.50 -2.37
CA GLY A 83 6.72 8.28 -3.71
C GLY A 83 6.15 9.55 -4.34
N ILE A 84 5.41 10.35 -3.57
CA ILE A 84 4.85 11.64 -4.02
C ILE A 84 5.96 12.63 -4.37
N LYS A 85 7.03 12.70 -3.56
CA LYS A 85 8.16 13.60 -3.79
C LYS A 85 9.07 13.14 -4.94
N LYS A 86 8.99 11.88 -5.35
CA LYS A 86 9.80 11.32 -6.44
C LYS A 86 9.36 11.93 -7.77
N LYS A 87 10.27 12.68 -8.39
CA LYS A 87 10.01 13.34 -9.67
C LYS A 87 10.22 12.36 -10.82
N SER A 88 9.39 12.47 -11.85
CA SER A 88 9.65 11.86 -13.15
C SER A 88 10.80 12.61 -13.83
N PHE A 89 11.60 11.92 -14.63
CA PHE A 89 12.81 12.50 -15.21
C PHE A 89 13.23 11.84 -16.52
N SER A 90 14.05 12.54 -17.30
CA SER A 90 14.71 11.98 -18.47
C SER A 90 16.00 11.26 -18.10
N LEU A 91 16.17 10.05 -18.62
CA LEU A 91 17.37 9.22 -18.46
C LEU A 91 18.04 9.00 -19.81
N HIS A 92 19.33 9.28 -19.90
CA HIS A 92 20.15 8.92 -21.06
C HIS A 92 20.63 7.47 -20.94
N TYR A 93 20.32 6.64 -21.94
CA TYR A 93 20.70 5.23 -21.98
C TYR A 93 20.94 4.77 -23.43
N ASN A 94 22.10 4.15 -23.69
CA ASN A 94 22.49 3.67 -25.04
C ASN A 94 22.24 4.67 -26.18
N LYS A 95 22.68 5.92 -26.00
CA LYS A 95 22.51 7.06 -26.96
C LYS A 95 21.06 7.49 -27.21
N CYS A 96 20.09 6.93 -26.49
CA CYS A 96 18.70 7.36 -26.49
C CYS A 96 18.37 8.06 -25.17
N GLU A 97 17.32 8.87 -25.19
CA GLU A 97 16.72 9.44 -23.99
C GLU A 97 15.41 8.70 -23.69
N ILE A 98 15.16 8.38 -22.43
CA ILE A 98 13.97 7.68 -21.93
C ILE A 98 13.30 8.57 -20.89
N TRP A 99 12.00 8.84 -21.05
CA TRP A 99 11.21 9.46 -19.99
C TRP A 99 10.83 8.40 -18.95
N CYS A 100 11.32 8.57 -17.73
CA CYS A 100 11.00 7.71 -16.59
C CYS A 100 9.84 8.33 -15.82
N GLU A 101 8.65 7.80 -16.04
CA GLU A 101 7.40 8.20 -15.39
C GLU A 101 7.26 7.45 -14.06
N HIS A 102 7.47 8.16 -12.95
CA HIS A 102 7.50 7.60 -11.61
C HIS A 102 6.13 7.66 -10.93
N LEU A 103 5.33 6.62 -11.12
CA LEU A 103 4.03 6.46 -10.44
C LEU A 103 4.08 5.31 -9.42
N ASP A 104 5.28 4.94 -8.96
CA ASP A 104 5.54 3.87 -8.00
C ASP A 104 5.37 4.34 -6.54
N SER A 105 5.14 3.39 -5.63
CA SER A 105 5.00 3.64 -4.19
C SER A 105 3.82 4.57 -3.80
N LEU A 106 2.76 4.63 -4.61
CA LEU A 106 1.59 5.50 -4.35
C LEU A 106 0.40 4.79 -3.70
N GLY A 107 0.54 3.50 -3.33
CA GLY A 107 -0.48 2.76 -2.58
C GLY A 107 -1.84 2.73 -3.28
N ASP A 108 -2.95 2.93 -2.54
CA ASP A 108 -4.32 2.97 -3.09
C ASP A 108 -4.82 4.39 -3.45
N HIS A 109 -3.92 5.38 -3.48
CA HIS A 109 -4.25 6.79 -3.66
C HIS A 109 -4.46 7.19 -5.13
N LYS A 110 -5.51 6.67 -5.75
CA LYS A 110 -5.86 6.93 -7.17
C LYS A 110 -5.75 8.40 -7.58
N LYS A 111 -6.34 9.33 -6.81
CA LYS A 111 -6.30 10.77 -7.14
C LYS A 111 -4.87 11.32 -7.22
N ILE A 112 -3.97 10.85 -6.34
CA ILE A 112 -2.57 11.26 -6.31
C ILE A 112 -1.86 10.77 -7.57
N VAL A 113 -2.02 9.48 -7.90
CA VAL A 113 -1.48 8.89 -9.15
C VAL A 113 -1.96 9.69 -10.37
N MET A 114 -3.25 9.98 -10.44
CA MET A 114 -3.85 10.68 -11.56
C MET A 114 -3.37 12.13 -11.69
N ASN A 115 -3.24 12.86 -10.58
CA ASN A 115 -2.77 14.25 -10.60
C ASN A 115 -1.30 14.33 -10.97
N LYS A 116 -0.47 13.50 -10.33
CA LYS A 116 0.96 13.44 -10.60
C LYS A 116 1.23 13.13 -12.08
N PHE A 117 0.58 12.11 -12.62
CA PHE A 117 0.70 11.79 -14.04
C PHE A 117 0.30 12.97 -14.95
N LYS A 118 -0.77 13.70 -14.63
CA LYS A 118 -1.19 14.86 -15.42
C LYS A 118 -0.17 16.00 -15.39
N GLU A 119 0.46 16.22 -14.25
CA GLU A 119 1.53 17.21 -14.10
C GLU A 119 2.76 16.78 -14.92
N ASP A 120 3.18 15.52 -14.80
CA ASP A 120 4.32 14.96 -15.53
C ASP A 120 4.07 14.92 -17.06
N LEU A 121 2.82 14.71 -17.49
CA LEU A 121 2.42 14.75 -18.90
C LEU A 121 2.67 16.12 -19.55
N LEU A 122 2.67 17.22 -18.79
CA LEU A 122 2.99 18.55 -19.32
C LEU A 122 4.44 18.63 -19.82
N GLU A 123 5.36 17.91 -19.17
CA GLU A 123 6.75 17.80 -19.59
C GLU A 123 6.89 16.90 -20.82
N VAL A 124 6.19 15.76 -20.83
CA VAL A 124 6.21 14.81 -21.96
C VAL A 124 5.65 15.41 -23.25
N LYS A 125 4.69 16.34 -23.14
CA LYS A 125 4.11 17.10 -24.27
C LYS A 125 5.12 17.97 -25.01
N LYS A 126 6.25 18.34 -24.39
CA LYS A 126 7.26 19.17 -25.05
C LYS A 126 7.84 18.42 -26.26
N VAL A 127 8.05 19.13 -27.37
CA VAL A 127 8.61 18.56 -28.62
C VAL A 127 9.95 17.87 -28.34
N SER A 128 10.79 18.48 -27.49
CA SER A 128 12.10 17.97 -27.11
C SER A 128 12.09 16.78 -26.16
N ALA A 129 10.95 16.39 -25.59
CA ALA A 129 10.92 15.28 -24.63
C ALA A 129 11.25 13.93 -25.30
N PRO A 130 11.57 12.89 -24.52
CA PRO A 130 11.82 11.55 -25.06
C PRO A 130 10.64 10.96 -25.84
N SER A 131 10.93 10.08 -26.81
CA SER A 131 9.92 9.26 -27.52
C SER A 131 9.80 7.83 -26.95
N PHE A 132 10.69 7.47 -26.02
CA PHE A 132 10.65 6.23 -25.26
C PHE A 132 10.20 6.54 -23.84
N ILE A 133 9.21 5.81 -23.32
CA ILE A 133 8.63 6.05 -22.01
C ILE A 133 8.66 4.77 -21.16
N ALA A 134 9.18 4.88 -19.95
CA ALA A 134 9.10 3.87 -18.91
C ALA A 134 8.12 4.33 -17.82
N VAL A 135 6.97 3.67 -17.70
CA VAL A 135 5.96 3.95 -16.68
C VAL A 135 6.13 2.97 -15.52
N ASN A 136 6.69 3.45 -14.41
CA ASN A 136 6.83 2.65 -13.21
C ASN A 136 5.58 2.75 -12.35
N LEU A 137 4.92 1.61 -12.12
CA LEU A 137 3.72 1.47 -11.30
C LEU A 137 3.92 0.48 -10.15
N ASP A 138 5.18 0.15 -9.85
CA ASP A 138 5.50 -0.79 -8.79
C ASP A 138 4.97 -0.29 -7.44
N GLU A 139 4.41 -1.20 -6.65
CA GLU A 139 3.80 -0.89 -5.35
C GLU A 139 2.64 0.14 -5.38
N THR A 140 2.08 0.40 -6.56
CA THR A 140 0.88 1.23 -6.74
C THR A 140 -0.31 0.35 -7.12
N MET A 141 -1.45 0.56 -6.46
CA MET A 141 -2.69 -0.13 -6.77
C MET A 141 -3.31 0.46 -8.03
N VAL A 142 -3.15 -0.28 -9.12
CA VAL A 142 -3.62 0.13 -10.44
C VAL A 142 -4.94 -0.52 -10.79
N ASP A 143 -5.91 0.29 -11.21
CA ASP A 143 -7.20 -0.13 -11.75
C ASP A 143 -7.31 0.18 -13.27
N ARG A 144 -8.44 -0.17 -13.88
CA ARG A 144 -8.70 0.11 -15.31
C ARG A 144 -8.59 1.59 -15.63
N ALA A 145 -9.14 2.45 -14.79
CA ALA A 145 -9.21 3.88 -15.06
C ALA A 145 -7.83 4.54 -15.08
N ILE A 146 -6.91 4.12 -14.19
CA ILE A 146 -5.51 4.58 -14.23
C ILE A 146 -4.86 4.14 -15.55
N LEU A 147 -4.99 2.88 -15.93
CA LEU A 147 -4.38 2.36 -17.17
C LEU A 147 -4.94 3.02 -18.43
N GLU A 148 -6.25 3.17 -18.53
CA GLU A 148 -6.91 3.86 -19.65
C GLU A 148 -6.43 5.30 -19.75
N MET A 149 -6.38 6.00 -18.62
CA MET A 149 -5.95 7.39 -18.60
C MET A 149 -4.49 7.52 -19.07
N VAL A 150 -3.57 6.66 -18.61
CA VAL A 150 -2.17 6.70 -19.07
C VAL A 150 -2.07 6.36 -20.56
N LEU A 151 -2.66 5.23 -20.98
CA LEU A 151 -2.59 4.76 -22.38
C LEU A 151 -3.15 5.79 -23.36
N TYR A 152 -4.33 6.32 -23.05
CA TYR A 152 -5.01 7.27 -23.93
C TYR A 152 -4.37 8.65 -23.88
N SER A 153 -3.87 9.11 -22.73
CA SER A 153 -3.13 10.38 -22.68
C SER A 153 -1.90 10.36 -23.56
N TYR A 154 -1.16 9.25 -23.59
CA TYR A 154 -0.01 9.09 -24.49
C TYR A 154 -0.40 8.90 -25.95
N ARG A 155 -1.54 8.24 -26.22
CA ARG A 155 -2.07 8.09 -27.60
C ARG A 155 -2.46 9.43 -28.19
N ASP A 156 -3.08 10.28 -27.38
CA ASP A 156 -3.61 11.57 -27.78
C ASP A 156 -2.57 12.70 -27.66
N LEU A 157 -1.29 12.36 -27.46
CA LEU A 157 -0.20 13.32 -27.60
C LEU A 157 -0.01 13.69 -29.08
N ASP A 158 0.22 14.97 -29.34
CA ASP A 158 0.65 15.47 -30.66
C ASP A 158 2.16 15.19 -30.84
N LYS A 159 2.53 13.91 -30.73
CA LYS A 159 3.91 13.43 -30.73
C LYS A 159 4.00 11.95 -31.11
N ASP A 160 4.97 11.65 -31.96
CA ASP A 160 5.29 10.27 -32.34
C ASP A 160 6.09 9.55 -31.24
N LEU A 161 5.37 9.00 -30.27
CA LEU A 161 5.94 8.06 -29.32
C LEU A 161 6.32 6.75 -30.04
N LYS A 162 7.50 6.21 -29.73
CA LYS A 162 7.99 4.96 -30.32
C LYS A 162 7.59 3.76 -29.48
N LYS A 163 7.95 3.77 -28.19
CA LYS A 163 7.65 2.67 -27.27
C LYS A 163 7.31 3.17 -25.88
N VAL A 164 6.36 2.49 -25.25
CA VAL A 164 5.95 2.70 -23.85
C VAL A 164 5.98 1.36 -23.13
N VAL A 165 6.73 1.27 -22.02
CA VAL A 165 6.79 0.07 -21.19
C VAL A 165 6.18 0.34 -19.82
N PHE A 166 5.31 -0.55 -19.35
CA PHE A 166 4.74 -0.53 -18.01
C PHE A 166 5.50 -1.48 -17.08
N ILE A 167 5.93 -0.97 -15.94
CA ILE A 167 6.80 -1.65 -14.98
C ILE A 167 6.05 -1.85 -13.66
N GLY A 168 6.29 -2.99 -13.01
CA GLY A 168 5.66 -3.32 -11.72
C GLY A 168 4.19 -3.76 -11.80
N LEU A 169 3.67 -4.07 -12.99
CA LEU A 169 2.27 -4.50 -13.13
C LEU A 169 2.06 -5.96 -12.70
N SER A 170 0.98 -6.18 -11.93
CA SER A 170 0.50 -7.54 -11.65
C SER A 170 0.04 -8.27 -12.92
N ARG A 171 0.05 -9.61 -12.92
CA ARG A 171 -0.45 -10.44 -14.04
C ARG A 171 -1.88 -10.07 -14.46
N ARG A 172 -2.74 -9.70 -13.49
CA ARG A 172 -4.10 -9.24 -13.76
C ARG A 172 -4.10 -7.93 -14.54
N ASN A 173 -3.25 -6.98 -14.15
CA ASN A 173 -3.17 -5.67 -14.78
C ASN A 173 -2.52 -5.73 -16.17
N ILE A 174 -1.56 -6.63 -16.39
CA ILE A 174 -1.01 -6.89 -17.73
C ILE A 174 -2.10 -7.36 -18.70
N ARG A 175 -2.96 -8.29 -18.26
CA ARG A 175 -4.12 -8.73 -19.08
C ARG A 175 -5.09 -7.58 -19.33
N LEU A 176 -5.27 -6.72 -18.33
CA LEU A 176 -6.14 -5.55 -18.42
C LEU A 176 -5.60 -4.53 -19.45
N VAL A 177 -4.30 -4.24 -19.46
CA VAL A 177 -3.65 -3.43 -20.50
C VAL A 177 -3.94 -4.02 -21.88
N LYS A 178 -3.64 -5.29 -22.12
CA LYS A 178 -3.91 -5.94 -23.42
C LYS A 178 -5.38 -5.87 -23.82
N LYS A 179 -6.29 -6.03 -22.86
CA LYS A 179 -7.74 -5.91 -23.06
C LYS A 179 -8.13 -4.48 -23.47
N ILE A 180 -7.65 -3.47 -22.77
CA ILE A 180 -7.91 -2.04 -23.06
C ILE A 180 -7.43 -1.71 -24.48
N ILE A 181 -6.21 -2.12 -24.85
CA ILE A 181 -5.64 -1.86 -26.17
C ILE A 181 -6.49 -2.48 -27.29
N ARG A 182 -6.96 -3.72 -27.10
CA ARG A 182 -7.80 -4.42 -28.07
C ARG A 182 -9.20 -3.80 -28.21
N GLU A 183 -9.75 -3.28 -27.12
CA GLU A 183 -11.09 -2.68 -27.07
C GLU A 183 -11.10 -1.20 -27.46
N SER A 184 -9.94 -0.59 -27.70
CA SER A 184 -9.87 0.83 -28.02
C SER A 184 -10.33 1.10 -29.45
N ASP A 185 -11.27 2.03 -29.62
CA ASP A 185 -11.76 2.46 -30.94
C ASP A 185 -10.66 3.13 -31.78
N LYS A 186 -9.68 3.76 -31.12
CA LYS A 186 -8.52 4.38 -31.76
C LYS A 186 -7.28 3.53 -31.54
N ARG A 187 -6.56 3.26 -32.62
CA ARG A 187 -5.31 2.50 -32.59
C ARG A 187 -4.26 3.23 -31.75
N ILE A 188 -3.61 2.50 -30.84
CA ILE A 188 -2.38 2.96 -30.20
C ILE A 188 -1.24 2.87 -31.22
N THR A 189 -0.61 4.01 -31.49
CA THR A 189 0.42 4.15 -32.54
C THR A 189 1.82 3.74 -32.07
N TYR A 190 2.08 3.73 -30.76
CA TYR A 190 3.33 3.31 -30.17
C TYR A 190 3.31 1.83 -29.75
N ILE A 191 4.50 1.22 -29.68
CA ILE A 191 4.65 -0.16 -29.21
C ILE A 191 4.51 -0.20 -27.69
N THR A 192 3.72 -1.12 -27.17
CA THR A 192 3.51 -1.30 -25.72
C THR A 192 4.19 -2.55 -25.19
N GLY A 193 4.86 -2.43 -24.04
CA GLY A 193 5.47 -3.54 -23.31
C GLY A 193 5.02 -3.57 -21.85
N CYS A 194 5.10 -4.74 -21.21
CA CYS A 194 4.97 -4.86 -19.75
C CYS A 194 6.12 -5.72 -19.22
N ILE A 195 6.98 -5.14 -18.39
CA ILE A 195 8.22 -5.77 -17.90
C ILE A 195 8.36 -5.41 -16.43
N ASN A 196 8.51 -6.39 -15.54
CA ASN A 196 8.57 -6.12 -14.10
C ASN A 196 9.92 -5.57 -13.61
N ASP A 197 10.97 -5.76 -14.40
CA ASP A 197 12.33 -5.35 -14.07
C ASP A 197 12.68 -4.06 -14.81
N PHE A 198 13.07 -3.02 -14.06
CA PHE A 198 13.35 -1.70 -14.64
C PHE A 198 14.57 -1.70 -15.56
N GLU A 199 15.60 -2.48 -15.25
CA GLU A 199 16.82 -2.58 -16.08
C GLU A 199 16.50 -3.22 -17.43
N LYS A 200 15.77 -4.34 -17.41
CA LYS A 200 15.31 -5.00 -18.65
C LYS A 200 14.33 -4.14 -19.44
N ALA A 201 13.55 -3.30 -18.76
CA ALA A 201 12.63 -2.38 -19.43
C ALA A 201 13.39 -1.30 -20.22
N LYS A 202 14.49 -0.76 -19.67
CA LYS A 202 15.37 0.18 -20.39
C LYS A 202 15.98 -0.46 -21.63
N GLU A 203 16.51 -1.68 -21.49
CA GLU A 203 17.06 -2.45 -22.60
C GLU A 203 16.02 -2.65 -23.72
N TRP A 204 14.82 -3.11 -23.38
CA TRP A 204 13.74 -3.34 -24.34
C TRP A 204 13.29 -2.06 -25.07
N LEU A 205 13.25 -0.93 -24.37
CA LEU A 205 12.90 0.36 -24.96
C LEU A 205 13.86 0.73 -26.09
N VAL A 206 15.17 0.58 -25.85
CA VAL A 206 16.21 0.98 -26.81
C VAL A 206 16.61 -0.14 -27.80
N GLN A 207 16.14 -1.37 -27.59
CA GLN A 207 16.45 -2.49 -28.48
C GLN A 207 15.90 -2.24 -29.90
N TYR A 208 16.75 -2.40 -30.92
CA TYR A 208 16.43 -2.13 -32.34
C TYR A 208 16.07 -0.66 -32.66
N SER A 209 16.54 0.28 -31.83
CA SER A 209 16.42 1.72 -32.08
C SER A 209 17.59 2.30 -32.91
N LEU A 210 18.44 1.42 -33.47
CA LEU A 210 19.54 1.72 -34.40
C LEU A 210 19.13 1.40 -35.83
#